data_AF-A0A381WMC0-F1
#
_entry.id   AF-A0A381WMC0-F1
#
_cell.length_a   1.000
_cell.length_b   1.000
_cell.length_c   1.000
_cell.angle_alpha   90.00
_cell.angle_beta   90.00
_cell.angle_gamma   90.00
#
_symmetry.space_group_name_H-M   'P 1'
#
loop_
_entity.id
_entity.type
_entity.pdbx_description
1 polymer ?
#
loop_
_entity_poly.entity_id
_entity_poly.type
_entity_poly.pdbx_seq_one_letter_code
_entity_poly.pdbx_strand_id
1 'polypeptide(L)'
;VKFSLSRNWIFFFSCFLLSITSAETSGELRICALMVSFQEDNKESTTGNGKFLSAVEGIDCGLYHIDPPPHDRAYFYSQLKAVNNYFQSVSYGQFGVDISQSDIYPLASTSYELLQPMSYYYPYNEENISEDRLVELFKESIETAFITDAIDYSIYDLVIVFHAGIGQDFSLPFLDPTPEDIPSTFVDLDMIKNSTGENGITIGTATIEKGIILPETQNHLNY
;
A
#
# COMPACT_ATOMS: atom_id res chain seq x y z
N VAL A 1 -34.87 23.80 65.77
CA VAL A 1 -33.77 23.94 64.79
C VAL A 1 -32.56 23.15 65.27
N LYS A 2 -32.36 21.97 64.68
CA LYS A 2 -31.13 21.16 64.55
C LYS A 2 -31.57 19.73 64.23
N PHE A 3 -31.62 19.40 62.95
CA PHE A 3 -31.66 18.02 62.47
C PHE A 3 -30.39 17.82 61.64
N SER A 4 -29.52 16.92 62.08
CA SER A 4 -28.47 16.35 61.24
C SER A 4 -28.86 14.91 60.96
N LEU A 5 -29.23 14.62 59.71
CA LEU A 5 -29.36 13.25 59.23
C LEU A 5 -28.27 13.02 58.18
N SER A 6 -27.51 11.97 58.40
CA SER A 6 -26.42 11.44 57.60
C SER A 6 -26.86 11.15 56.16
N ARG A 7 -26.08 11.62 55.20
CA ARG A 7 -26.26 11.39 53.77
C ARG A 7 -25.61 10.06 53.39
N ASN A 8 -26.39 8.99 53.40
CA ASN A 8 -25.99 7.68 52.88
C ASN A 8 -25.70 7.80 51.37
N TRP A 9 -24.43 7.66 50.99
CA TRP A 9 -24.00 7.39 49.62
C TRP A 9 -24.45 5.99 49.23
N ILE A 10 -25.49 5.89 48.40
CA ILE A 10 -25.79 4.67 47.67
C ILE A 10 -24.77 4.60 46.52
N PHE A 11 -23.79 3.71 46.68
CA PHE A 11 -22.91 3.25 45.61
C PHE A 11 -23.76 2.62 44.50
N PHE A 12 -24.02 3.36 43.43
CA PHE A 12 -24.37 2.77 42.15
C PHE A 12 -23.07 2.24 41.53
N PHE A 13 -22.69 1.01 41.89
CA PHE A 13 -21.67 0.27 41.17
C PHE A 13 -22.30 -0.17 39.84
N SER A 14 -22.33 0.76 38.88
CA SER A 14 -22.65 0.45 37.50
C SER A 14 -21.52 -0.45 37.00
N CYS A 15 -21.78 -1.75 36.96
CA CYS A 15 -21.01 -2.70 36.17
C CYS A 15 -21.12 -2.25 34.71
N PHE A 16 -20.25 -1.33 34.30
CA PHE A 16 -19.79 -1.29 32.93
C PHE A 16 -19.09 -2.62 32.69
N LEU A 17 -19.87 -3.61 32.25
CA LEU A 17 -19.37 -4.66 31.39
C LEU A 17 -18.76 -3.91 30.20
N LEU A 18 -17.47 -3.61 30.32
CA LEU A 18 -16.62 -3.40 29.18
C LEU A 18 -16.74 -4.70 28.40
N SER A 19 -17.66 -4.73 27.43
CA SER A 19 -17.57 -5.63 26.31
C SER A 19 -16.25 -5.27 25.65
N ILE A 20 -15.18 -5.91 26.11
CA ILE A 20 -13.90 -5.90 25.40
C ILE A 20 -14.22 -6.73 24.16
N THR A 21 -14.65 -6.07 23.09
CA THR A 21 -14.65 -6.67 21.78
C THR A 21 -13.18 -6.84 21.44
N SER A 22 -12.62 -8.00 21.78
CA SER A 22 -11.34 -8.41 21.23
C SER A 22 -11.56 -8.63 19.75
N ALA A 23 -11.23 -7.63 18.94
CA ALA A 23 -10.79 -7.91 17.59
C ALA A 23 -9.44 -8.63 17.76
N GLU A 24 -9.47 -9.96 17.93
CA GLU A 24 -8.26 -10.78 17.93
C GLU A 24 -7.69 -10.80 16.51
N THR A 25 -7.03 -9.70 16.14
CA THR A 25 -5.99 -9.76 15.12
C THR A 25 -4.76 -10.31 15.84
N SER A 26 -4.47 -11.58 15.60
CA SER A 26 -3.32 -12.27 16.18
C SER A 26 -2.51 -12.93 15.07
N GLY A 27 -1.20 -13.05 15.28
CA GLY A 27 -0.28 -13.69 14.33
C GLY A 27 0.55 -12.69 13.52
N GLU A 28 1.32 -13.23 12.59
CA GLU A 28 2.23 -12.44 11.75
C GLU A 28 1.83 -12.58 10.28
N LEU A 29 1.70 -11.44 9.59
CA LEU A 29 1.33 -11.37 8.17
C LEU A 29 2.57 -11.54 7.29
N ARG A 30 2.56 -12.48 6.35
CA ARG A 30 3.62 -12.67 5.36
C ARG A 30 3.30 -11.88 4.10
N ILE A 31 4.21 -11.01 3.68
CA ILE A 31 3.98 -10.06 2.58
C ILE A 31 4.89 -10.39 1.40
N CYS A 32 4.28 -10.50 0.21
CA CYS A 32 4.99 -10.40 -1.05
C CYS A 32 4.84 -8.97 -1.58
N ALA A 33 5.90 -8.17 -1.48
CA ALA A 33 5.92 -6.84 -2.07
C ALA A 33 6.59 -6.89 -3.46
N LEU A 34 6.00 -6.23 -4.44
CA LEU A 34 6.48 -6.13 -5.80
C LEU A 34 6.81 -4.66 -6.10
N MET A 35 8.03 -4.38 -6.53
CA MET A 35 8.40 -3.08 -7.06
C MET A 35 8.15 -3.07 -8.57
N VAL A 36 7.26 -2.20 -9.03
CA VAL A 36 6.90 -2.06 -10.45
C VAL A 36 7.19 -0.67 -10.98
N SER A 37 7.70 -0.64 -12.19
CA SER A 37 7.97 0.55 -12.99
C SER A 37 7.20 0.47 -14.29
N PHE A 38 7.01 1.60 -14.95
CA PHE A 38 6.24 1.70 -16.17
C PHE A 38 7.15 1.83 -17.39
N GLN A 39 6.56 1.69 -18.58
CA GLN A 39 7.23 2.12 -19.79
C GLN A 39 7.60 3.60 -19.65
N GLU A 40 8.87 3.93 -19.88
CA GLU A 40 9.36 5.29 -19.70
C GLU A 40 8.70 6.27 -20.68
N ASP A 41 8.21 7.40 -20.16
CA ASP A 41 7.69 8.51 -20.95
C ASP A 41 8.03 9.87 -20.31
N ASN A 42 7.49 10.95 -20.88
CA ASN A 42 7.63 12.31 -20.37
C ASN A 42 6.28 13.02 -20.29
N LYS A 43 5.21 12.30 -19.93
CA LYS A 43 3.87 12.86 -19.90
C LYS A 43 3.70 13.74 -18.66
N GLU A 44 3.48 15.04 -18.88
CA GLU A 44 3.37 16.05 -17.82
C GLU A 44 2.17 15.84 -16.87
N SER A 45 1.17 15.05 -17.28
CA SER A 45 0.00 14.72 -16.45
C SER A 45 0.24 13.59 -15.44
N THR A 46 1.49 13.14 -15.34
CA THR A 46 1.98 12.17 -14.37
C THR A 46 3.30 12.67 -13.75
N THR A 47 3.58 12.31 -12.51
CA THR A 47 4.82 12.66 -11.82
C THR A 47 5.94 11.68 -12.15
N GLY A 48 7.11 12.20 -12.54
CA GLY A 48 8.27 11.40 -12.93
C GLY A 48 8.17 10.85 -14.36
N ASN A 49 9.05 9.92 -14.70
CA ASN A 49 9.12 9.28 -16.02
C ASN A 49 8.67 7.81 -16.01
N GLY A 50 8.04 7.35 -14.92
CA GLY A 50 7.66 5.95 -14.72
C GLY A 50 8.74 5.05 -14.11
N LYS A 51 9.88 5.61 -13.65
CA LYS A 51 10.94 4.89 -12.92
C LYS A 51 11.05 5.38 -11.47
N PHE A 52 11.47 4.49 -10.57
CA PHE A 52 11.71 4.83 -9.16
C PHE A 52 12.82 5.86 -9.02
N LEU A 53 12.69 6.75 -8.03
CA LEU A 53 13.69 7.79 -7.76
C LEU A 53 15.02 7.17 -7.33
N SER A 54 16.08 7.53 -8.05
CA SER A 54 17.46 7.15 -7.70
C SER A 54 18.23 8.27 -7.00
N ALA A 55 17.80 9.52 -7.18
CA ALA A 55 18.30 10.72 -6.56
C ALA A 55 17.17 11.75 -6.42
N VAL A 56 17.39 12.81 -5.63
CA VAL A 56 16.43 13.91 -5.49
C VAL A 56 16.42 14.71 -6.79
N GLU A 57 15.25 14.88 -7.40
CA GLU A 57 15.04 15.66 -8.62
C GLU A 57 14.46 17.05 -8.32
N GLY A 58 13.70 17.15 -7.23
CA GLY A 58 13.08 18.36 -6.73
C GLY A 58 13.95 19.19 -5.76
N ILE A 59 13.36 19.52 -4.61
CA ILE A 59 13.94 20.41 -3.60
C ILE A 59 14.82 19.63 -2.62
N ASP A 60 16.11 19.98 -2.59
CA ASP A 60 17.03 19.50 -1.56
C ASP A 60 16.69 20.11 -0.17
N CYS A 61 16.14 19.27 0.71
CA CYS A 61 15.83 19.60 2.10
C CYS A 61 17.06 19.67 3.02
N GLY A 62 18.28 19.46 2.49
CA GLY A 62 19.52 19.52 3.24
C GLY A 62 19.66 18.37 4.24
N LEU A 63 20.09 18.69 5.46
CA LEU A 63 20.49 17.67 6.45
C LEU A 63 19.35 16.81 7.00
N TYR A 64 18.10 17.24 6.89
CA TYR A 64 16.94 16.49 7.40
C TYR A 64 15.99 16.19 6.25
N HIS A 65 16.35 15.16 5.48
CA HIS A 65 15.57 14.65 4.37
C HIS A 65 14.83 13.38 4.83
N ILE A 66 13.50 13.42 4.84
CA ILE A 66 12.66 12.26 5.19
C ILE A 66 12.52 11.40 3.94
N ASP A 67 12.74 10.09 4.08
CA ASP A 67 12.58 9.12 3.00
C ASP A 67 13.35 9.53 1.72
N PRO A 68 14.69 9.73 1.81
CA PRO A 68 15.48 10.12 0.65
C PRO A 68 15.63 8.96 -0.34
N PRO A 69 15.78 9.25 -1.64
CA PRO A 69 16.19 8.25 -2.61
C PRO A 69 17.63 7.74 -2.34
N PRO A 70 18.01 6.56 -2.85
CA PRO A 70 17.25 5.76 -3.82
C PRO A 70 16.06 5.01 -3.18
N HIS A 71 14.92 5.04 -3.85
CA HIS A 71 13.75 4.24 -3.49
C HIS A 71 13.88 2.82 -4.04
N ASP A 72 14.84 2.09 -3.47
CA ASP A 72 15.14 0.72 -3.84
C ASP A 72 14.52 -0.30 -2.86
N ARG A 73 14.92 -1.56 -2.97
CA ARG A 73 14.45 -2.62 -2.07
C ARG A 73 14.72 -2.31 -0.59
N ALA A 74 15.85 -1.67 -0.26
CA ALA A 74 16.19 -1.36 1.12
C ALA A 74 15.29 -0.26 1.69
N TYR A 75 14.86 0.69 0.84
CA TYR A 75 13.85 1.68 1.18
C TYR A 75 12.52 1.01 1.57
N PHE A 76 11.92 0.21 0.69
CA PHE A 76 10.64 -0.47 1.00
C PHE A 76 10.74 -1.47 2.15
N TYR A 77 11.90 -2.10 2.33
CA TYR A 77 12.14 -2.99 3.47
C TYR A 77 12.11 -2.22 4.80
N SER A 78 12.62 -0.99 4.80
CA SER A 78 12.54 -0.08 5.95
C SER A 78 11.09 0.34 6.23
N GLN A 79 10.28 0.55 5.20
CA GLN A 79 8.85 0.83 5.34
C GLN A 79 8.09 -0.36 5.96
N LEU A 80 8.32 -1.59 5.48
CA LEU A 80 7.72 -2.80 6.09
C LEU A 80 8.13 -2.97 7.56
N LYS A 81 9.39 -2.68 7.91
CA LYS A 81 9.84 -2.67 9.31
C LYS A 81 9.13 -1.61 10.15
N ALA A 82 8.93 -0.42 9.62
CA ALA A 82 8.22 0.65 10.31
C ALA A 82 6.76 0.25 10.60
N VAL A 83 6.07 -0.33 9.61
CA VAL A 83 4.71 -0.87 9.74
C VAL A 83 4.67 -1.98 10.79
N ASN A 84 5.59 -2.94 10.75
CA ASN A 84 5.69 -4.00 11.76
C ASN A 84 5.86 -3.42 13.17
N ASN A 85 6.80 -2.47 13.35
CA ASN A 85 7.04 -1.85 14.66
C ASN A 85 5.80 -1.12 15.19
N TYR A 86 5.07 -0.42 14.32
CA TYR A 86 3.81 0.21 14.69
C TYR A 86 2.80 -0.83 15.16
N PHE A 87 2.53 -1.86 14.36
CA PHE A 87 1.51 -2.86 14.69
C PHE A 87 1.88 -3.70 15.91
N GLN A 88 3.14 -4.08 16.08
CA GLN A 88 3.62 -4.74 17.28
C GLN A 88 3.45 -3.86 18.53
N SER A 89 3.68 -2.55 18.41
CA SER A 89 3.49 -1.62 19.51
C SER A 89 2.02 -1.46 19.89
N VAL A 90 1.13 -1.20 18.93
CA VAL A 90 -0.29 -0.93 19.23
C VAL A 90 -1.09 -2.19 19.55
N SER A 91 -0.62 -3.35 19.11
CA SER A 91 -1.22 -4.66 19.42
C SER A 91 -0.65 -5.31 20.68
N TYR A 92 0.31 -4.69 21.37
CA TYR A 92 1.03 -5.29 22.51
C TYR A 92 1.68 -6.64 22.17
N GLY A 93 2.32 -6.72 21.01
CA GLY A 93 3.02 -7.92 20.57
C GLY A 93 2.12 -9.02 20.00
N GLN A 94 0.83 -8.76 19.77
CA GLN A 94 -0.12 -9.77 19.30
C GLN A 94 -0.18 -9.88 17.78
N PHE A 95 0.12 -8.79 17.07
CA PHE A 95 0.05 -8.70 15.61
C PHE A 95 1.25 -7.94 15.03
N GLY A 96 1.75 -8.42 13.89
CA GLY A 96 2.81 -7.78 13.14
C GLY A 96 2.96 -8.33 11.73
N VAL A 97 4.04 -7.94 11.07
CA VAL A 97 4.48 -8.50 9.78
C VAL A 97 5.62 -9.47 10.07
N ASP A 98 5.54 -10.68 9.52
CA ASP A 98 6.67 -11.62 9.58
C ASP A 98 7.75 -11.14 8.61
N ILE A 99 8.65 -10.30 9.10
CA ILE A 99 9.74 -9.72 8.31
C ILE A 99 10.69 -10.80 7.76
N SER A 100 10.75 -11.99 8.39
CA SER A 100 11.64 -13.08 7.97
C SER A 100 11.06 -13.93 6.84
N GLN A 101 9.74 -13.92 6.69
CA GLN A 101 8.98 -14.63 5.65
C GLN A 101 8.25 -13.65 4.70
N SER A 102 8.71 -12.39 4.67
CA SER A 102 8.24 -11.37 3.73
C SER A 102 9.39 -10.94 2.85
N ASP A 103 9.09 -10.69 1.58
CA ASP A 103 10.08 -10.35 0.56
C ASP A 103 9.63 -9.15 -0.27
N ILE A 104 10.61 -8.43 -0.81
CA ILE A 104 10.39 -7.37 -1.80
C ILE A 104 11.11 -7.77 -3.07
N TYR A 105 10.33 -8.01 -4.12
CA TYR A 105 10.77 -8.45 -5.43
C TYR A 105 10.82 -7.29 -6.43
N PRO A 106 11.66 -7.38 -7.47
CA PRO A 106 12.58 -8.48 -7.79
C PRO A 106 13.80 -8.57 -6.87
N LEU A 107 14.38 -9.78 -6.75
CA LEU A 107 15.58 -9.99 -5.93
C LEU A 107 16.87 -9.57 -6.66
N ALA A 108 16.87 -9.63 -8.00
CA ALA A 108 18.05 -9.49 -8.85
C ALA A 108 18.09 -8.21 -9.71
N SER A 109 17.04 -7.40 -9.71
CA SER A 109 16.94 -6.13 -10.45
C SER A 109 16.27 -5.03 -9.61
N THR A 110 16.08 -3.85 -10.18
CA THR A 110 15.47 -2.70 -9.47
C THR A 110 13.95 -2.82 -9.35
N SER A 111 13.28 -3.26 -10.41
CA SER A 111 11.82 -3.34 -10.52
C SER A 111 11.41 -4.24 -11.69
N TYR A 112 10.14 -4.64 -11.71
CA TYR A 112 9.49 -5.19 -12.90
C TYR A 112 8.97 -4.06 -13.77
N GLU A 113 9.24 -4.07 -15.07
CA GLU A 113 8.73 -3.07 -16.01
C GLU A 113 7.43 -3.57 -16.64
N LEU A 114 6.36 -2.79 -16.48
CA LEU A 114 5.05 -3.04 -17.08
C LEU A 114 5.00 -2.52 -18.51
N LEU A 115 4.04 -3.03 -19.29
CA LEU A 115 3.97 -2.82 -20.73
C LEU A 115 3.52 -1.41 -21.13
N GLN A 116 2.78 -0.72 -20.26
CA GLN A 116 2.20 0.59 -20.57
C GLN A 116 2.83 1.70 -19.71
N PRO A 117 2.76 2.96 -20.17
CA PRO A 117 3.11 4.11 -19.34
C PRO A 117 2.17 4.27 -18.15
N MET A 118 2.60 4.99 -17.11
CA MET A 118 1.84 5.17 -15.86
C MET A 118 0.41 5.68 -16.12
N SER A 119 0.27 6.69 -16.99
CA SER A 119 -1.02 7.32 -17.30
C SER A 119 -2.07 6.39 -17.93
N TYR A 120 -1.67 5.23 -18.47
CA TYR A 120 -2.61 4.23 -18.98
C TYR A 120 -3.43 3.59 -17.86
N TYR A 121 -2.80 3.37 -16.69
CA TYR A 121 -3.42 2.66 -15.57
C TYR A 121 -4.34 3.56 -14.73
N TYR A 122 -4.26 4.88 -14.90
CA TYR A 122 -5.19 5.82 -14.27
C TYR A 122 -5.48 7.02 -15.19
N PRO A 123 -6.29 6.83 -16.25
CA PRO A 123 -6.56 7.86 -17.24
C PRO A 123 -7.45 8.99 -16.69
N TYR A 124 -7.14 10.23 -17.09
CA TYR A 124 -7.87 11.41 -16.62
C TYR A 124 -9.28 11.50 -17.22
N ASN A 125 -10.28 11.81 -16.38
CA ASN A 125 -11.70 11.94 -16.76
C ASN A 125 -12.33 10.68 -17.37
N GLU A 126 -11.75 9.50 -17.13
CA GLU A 126 -12.28 8.22 -17.59
C GLU A 126 -12.67 7.32 -16.40
N GLU A 127 -13.42 7.88 -15.44
CA GLU A 127 -13.83 7.22 -14.18
C GLU A 127 -14.47 5.83 -14.37
N ASN A 128 -15.14 5.62 -15.51
CA ASN A 128 -15.80 4.35 -15.83
C ASN A 128 -14.81 3.19 -16.08
N ILE A 129 -13.53 3.48 -16.37
CA ILE A 129 -12.51 2.44 -16.62
C ILE A 129 -11.36 2.49 -15.61
N SER A 130 -11.24 3.54 -14.79
CA SER A 130 -10.13 3.68 -13.84
C SER A 130 -10.04 2.48 -12.88
N GLU A 131 -11.17 1.97 -12.39
CA GLU A 131 -11.19 0.78 -11.52
C GLU A 131 -10.66 -0.47 -12.26
N ASP A 132 -11.13 -0.68 -13.50
CA ASP A 132 -10.66 -1.78 -14.35
C ASP A 132 -9.16 -1.71 -14.63
N ARG A 133 -8.65 -0.49 -14.86
CA ARG A 133 -7.23 -0.24 -15.09
C ARG A 133 -6.36 -0.46 -13.85
N LEU A 134 -6.88 -0.18 -12.66
CA LEU A 134 -6.19 -0.50 -11.40
C LEU A 134 -6.15 -2.02 -11.15
N VAL A 135 -7.21 -2.75 -11.49
CA VAL A 135 -7.19 -4.22 -11.46
C VAL A 135 -6.22 -4.78 -12.50
N GLU A 136 -6.17 -4.20 -13.70
CA GLU A 136 -5.21 -4.56 -14.75
C GLU A 136 -3.77 -4.33 -14.28
N LEU A 137 -3.48 -3.18 -13.65
CA LEU A 137 -2.18 -2.88 -13.05
C LEU A 137 -1.76 -3.95 -12.03
N PHE A 138 -2.65 -4.26 -11.08
CA PHE A 138 -2.38 -5.26 -10.06
C PHE A 138 -2.15 -6.64 -10.68
N LYS A 139 -3.00 -7.05 -11.63
CA LYS A 139 -2.91 -8.32 -12.34
C LYS A 139 -1.63 -8.45 -13.17
N GLU A 140 -1.28 -7.44 -13.95
CA GLU A 140 -0.08 -7.44 -14.78
C GLU A 140 1.18 -7.49 -13.92
N SER A 141 1.17 -6.82 -12.76
CA SER A 141 2.28 -6.84 -11.81
C SER A 141 2.56 -8.25 -11.28
N ILE A 142 1.53 -8.98 -10.85
CA ILE A 142 1.69 -10.36 -10.35
C ILE A 142 2.04 -11.35 -11.46
N GLU A 143 1.49 -11.16 -12.67
CA GLU A 143 1.81 -11.99 -13.83
C GLU A 143 3.27 -11.79 -14.27
N THR A 144 3.73 -10.54 -14.37
CA THR A 144 5.09 -10.20 -14.77
C THR A 144 6.12 -10.74 -13.78
N ALA A 145 5.85 -10.59 -12.48
CA ALA A 145 6.72 -11.10 -11.44
C ALA A 145 6.76 -12.64 -11.42
N PHE A 146 5.61 -13.31 -11.62
CA PHE A 146 5.56 -14.76 -11.78
C PHE A 146 6.34 -15.26 -13.00
N ILE A 147 6.18 -14.61 -14.16
CA ILE A 147 6.86 -15.00 -15.40
C ILE A 147 8.38 -14.83 -15.27
N THR A 148 8.82 -13.77 -14.57
CA THR A 148 10.24 -13.41 -14.46
C THR A 148 10.95 -14.25 -13.40
N ASP A 149 10.40 -14.33 -12.19
CA ASP A 149 11.08 -14.89 -11.01
C ASP A 149 10.42 -16.19 -10.49
N ALA A 150 9.34 -16.66 -11.12
CA ALA A 150 8.60 -17.86 -10.70
C ALA A 150 8.16 -17.83 -9.22
N ILE A 151 7.74 -16.66 -8.75
CA ILE A 151 7.31 -16.43 -7.36
C ILE A 151 6.18 -17.41 -6.99
N ASP A 152 6.35 -18.13 -5.88
CA ASP A 152 5.29 -18.92 -5.28
C ASP A 152 4.43 -18.04 -4.38
N TYR A 153 3.31 -17.52 -4.91
CA TYR A 153 2.40 -16.69 -4.12
C TYR A 153 1.67 -17.42 -2.99
N SER A 154 1.66 -18.77 -2.98
CA SER A 154 0.88 -19.55 -1.99
C SER A 154 1.45 -19.48 -0.57
N ILE A 155 2.70 -19.01 -0.42
CA ILE A 155 3.36 -18.86 0.88
C ILE A 155 3.13 -17.49 1.53
N TYR A 156 2.52 -16.54 0.82
CA TYR A 156 2.28 -15.18 1.31
C TYR A 156 0.80 -14.96 1.61
N ASP A 157 0.51 -14.09 2.58
CA ASP A 157 -0.86 -13.77 3.01
C ASP A 157 -1.40 -12.49 2.33
N LEU A 158 -0.50 -11.65 1.82
CA LEU A 158 -0.82 -10.39 1.16
C LEU A 158 0.20 -10.08 0.06
N VAL A 159 -0.29 -9.59 -1.09
CA VAL A 159 0.53 -8.98 -2.13
C VAL A 159 0.39 -7.47 -2.09
N ILE A 160 1.53 -6.76 -2.09
CA ILE A 160 1.60 -5.30 -2.22
C ILE A 160 2.36 -4.97 -3.50
N VAL A 161 1.81 -4.09 -4.32
CA VAL A 161 2.48 -3.54 -5.51
C VAL A 161 2.88 -2.11 -5.18
N PHE A 162 4.17 -1.87 -5.01
CA PHE A 162 4.74 -0.54 -4.97
C PHE A 162 5.02 -0.09 -6.40
N HIS A 163 4.44 1.02 -6.84
CA HIS A 163 4.68 1.58 -8.17
C HIS A 163 5.58 2.81 -8.12
N ALA A 164 6.37 3.02 -9.18
CA ALA A 164 7.11 4.26 -9.38
C ALA A 164 6.17 5.46 -9.52
N GLY A 165 6.63 6.65 -9.11
CA GLY A 165 5.86 7.89 -9.12
C GLY A 165 5.15 8.20 -7.80
N ILE A 166 4.55 9.39 -7.74
CA ILE A 166 3.74 9.84 -6.61
C ILE A 166 2.33 9.26 -6.72
N GLY A 167 1.67 9.05 -5.58
CA GLY A 167 0.28 8.61 -5.58
C GLY A 167 -0.73 9.75 -5.55
N GLN A 168 -1.86 9.56 -6.21
CA GLN A 168 -2.94 10.54 -6.34
C GLN A 168 -3.86 10.60 -5.09
N ASP A 169 -3.25 10.63 -3.91
CA ASP A 169 -3.95 10.44 -2.63
C ASP A 169 -4.40 11.77 -1.97
N PHE A 170 -3.90 12.90 -2.46
CA PHE A 170 -4.20 14.22 -1.90
C PHE A 170 -4.99 15.09 -2.87
N SER A 171 -6.05 15.72 -2.36
CA SER A 171 -6.73 16.79 -3.08
C SER A 171 -5.99 18.11 -2.86
N LEU A 172 -5.43 18.66 -3.93
CA LEU A 172 -4.79 19.97 -3.91
C LEU A 172 -5.82 21.10 -4.05
N PRO A 173 -5.63 22.27 -3.41
CA PRO A 173 -6.58 23.40 -3.51
C PRO A 173 -6.51 24.15 -4.84
N PHE A 174 -5.76 23.64 -5.82
CA PHE A 174 -5.57 24.18 -7.17
C PHE A 174 -5.71 23.08 -8.22
N LEU A 175 -5.63 23.42 -9.51
CA LEU A 175 -5.67 22.42 -10.59
C LEU A 175 -4.51 21.46 -10.41
N ASP A 176 -4.83 20.19 -10.19
CA ASP A 176 -3.84 19.14 -10.07
C ASP A 176 -2.99 19.05 -11.34
N PRO A 177 -1.66 19.26 -11.27
CA PRO A 177 -0.80 19.16 -12.43
C PRO A 177 -0.68 17.72 -12.95
N THR A 178 -0.85 16.71 -12.09
CA THR A 178 -0.60 15.30 -12.40
C THR A 178 -1.82 14.42 -12.14
N PRO A 179 -2.97 14.72 -12.77
CA PRO A 179 -4.23 14.05 -12.46
C PRO A 179 -4.29 12.57 -12.87
N GLU A 180 -3.26 12.05 -13.54
CA GLU A 180 -3.12 10.66 -13.95
C GLU A 180 -2.09 9.90 -13.10
N ASP A 181 -1.59 10.49 -12.02
CA ASP A 181 -0.90 9.74 -10.97
C ASP A 181 -1.84 8.65 -10.41
N ILE A 182 -1.28 7.52 -10.00
CA ILE A 182 -2.07 6.36 -9.60
C ILE A 182 -2.43 6.47 -8.11
N PRO A 183 -3.71 6.39 -7.70
CA PRO A 183 -4.07 6.45 -6.29
C PRO A 183 -3.73 5.15 -5.55
N SER A 184 -3.42 5.27 -4.26
CA SER A 184 -3.32 4.13 -3.36
C SER A 184 -4.64 3.37 -3.34
N THR A 185 -4.60 2.06 -3.59
CA THR A 185 -5.81 1.27 -3.81
C THR A 185 -5.74 -0.08 -3.09
N PHE A 186 -6.79 -0.42 -2.34
CA PHE A 186 -7.00 -1.80 -1.88
C PHE A 186 -7.84 -2.52 -2.94
N VAL A 187 -7.20 -3.41 -3.69
CA VAL A 187 -7.87 -4.23 -4.70
C VAL A 187 -8.54 -5.39 -3.98
N ASP A 188 -9.87 -5.40 -3.96
CA ASP A 188 -10.66 -6.46 -3.34
C ASP A 188 -11.25 -7.45 -4.37
N LEU A 189 -11.90 -8.49 -3.86
CA LEU A 189 -12.47 -9.55 -4.69
C LEU A 189 -13.58 -9.05 -5.60
N ASP A 190 -14.36 -8.06 -5.16
CA ASP A 190 -15.47 -7.51 -5.94
C ASP A 190 -14.92 -6.69 -7.12
N MET A 191 -13.88 -5.88 -6.90
CA MET A 191 -13.15 -5.18 -7.97
C MET A 191 -12.60 -6.17 -9.00
N ILE A 192 -11.92 -7.22 -8.56
CA ILE A 192 -11.37 -8.26 -9.45
C ILE A 192 -12.48 -8.91 -10.26
N LYS A 193 -13.59 -9.28 -9.61
CA LYS A 193 -14.71 -9.94 -10.25
C LYS A 193 -15.44 -9.06 -11.24
N ASN A 194 -15.65 -7.79 -10.91
CA ASN A 194 -16.30 -6.83 -11.80
C ASN A 194 -15.46 -6.60 -13.06
N SER A 195 -14.14 -6.49 -12.90
CA SER A 195 -13.23 -6.20 -14.00
C SER A 195 -12.92 -7.41 -14.89
N THR A 196 -12.66 -8.56 -14.27
CA THR A 196 -12.17 -9.77 -14.98
C THR A 196 -13.23 -10.83 -15.22
N GLY A 197 -14.33 -10.80 -14.49
CA GLY A 197 -15.34 -11.87 -14.45
C GLY A 197 -14.96 -13.08 -13.57
N GLU A 198 -13.76 -13.09 -12.99
CA GLU A 198 -13.21 -14.21 -12.21
C GLU A 198 -13.28 -13.95 -10.70
N ASN A 199 -13.40 -15.01 -9.87
CA ASN A 199 -13.39 -14.88 -8.41
C ASN A 199 -11.95 -14.94 -7.86
N GLY A 200 -11.12 -13.97 -8.27
CA GLY A 200 -9.71 -13.90 -7.91
C GLY A 200 -8.78 -14.15 -9.11
N ILE A 201 -7.51 -13.79 -8.96
CA ILE A 201 -6.49 -13.95 -10.00
C ILE A 201 -5.69 -15.22 -9.71
N THR A 202 -5.80 -16.22 -10.58
CA THR A 202 -5.11 -17.51 -10.41
C THR A 202 -3.76 -17.48 -11.11
N ILE A 203 -2.67 -17.62 -10.35
CA ILE A 203 -1.28 -17.64 -10.83
C ILE A 203 -0.55 -18.81 -10.18
N GLY A 204 -0.01 -19.72 -11.00
CA GLY A 204 0.60 -20.96 -10.52
C GLY A 204 -0.41 -21.81 -9.74
N THR A 205 -0.13 -22.07 -8.47
CA THR A 205 -1.01 -22.82 -7.54
C THR A 205 -1.79 -21.93 -6.58
N ALA A 206 -1.61 -20.60 -6.66
CA ALA A 206 -2.26 -19.65 -5.77
C ALA A 206 -3.44 -18.96 -6.47
N THR A 207 -4.43 -18.57 -5.67
CA THR A 207 -5.51 -17.68 -6.09
C THR A 207 -5.44 -16.43 -5.20
N ILE A 208 -5.17 -15.29 -5.83
CA ILE A 208 -5.05 -13.99 -5.16
C ILE A 208 -6.41 -13.30 -5.23
N GLU A 209 -7.04 -13.13 -4.08
CA GLU A 209 -8.39 -12.54 -3.96
C GLU A 209 -8.36 -11.06 -3.55
N LYS A 210 -7.18 -10.54 -3.19
CA LYS A 210 -6.98 -9.16 -2.76
C LYS A 210 -5.52 -8.73 -2.83
N GLY A 211 -5.27 -7.44 -2.84
CA GLY A 211 -3.95 -6.85 -2.71
C GLY A 211 -3.98 -5.35 -2.47
N ILE A 212 -2.80 -4.76 -2.40
CA ILE A 212 -2.65 -3.31 -2.22
C ILE A 212 -1.77 -2.76 -3.35
N ILE A 213 -2.15 -1.62 -3.89
CA ILE A 213 -1.32 -0.78 -4.76
C ILE A 213 -0.94 0.46 -3.94
N LEU A 214 0.35 0.77 -3.86
CA LEU A 214 0.87 1.96 -3.18
C LEU A 214 1.92 2.64 -4.08
N PRO A 215 2.03 3.97 -4.04
CA PRO A 215 3.11 4.69 -4.71
C PRO A 215 4.44 4.49 -3.99
N GLU A 216 5.54 4.86 -4.66
CA GLU A 216 6.85 4.86 -4.04
C GLU A 216 6.96 5.88 -2.91
N THR A 217 6.26 7.00 -3.06
CA THR A 217 6.28 8.08 -2.10
C THR A 217 5.05 8.97 -2.22
N GLN A 218 4.83 9.74 -1.17
CA GLN A 218 3.93 10.89 -1.12
C GLN A 218 4.71 12.21 -0.94
N ASN A 219 6.04 12.15 -0.99
CA ASN A 219 6.90 13.30 -0.82
C ASN A 219 7.10 14.03 -2.16
N HIS A 220 6.22 14.97 -2.45
CA HIS A 220 6.32 15.86 -3.62
C HIS A 220 7.61 16.71 -3.66
N LEU A 221 8.33 16.87 -2.55
CA LEU A 221 9.58 17.64 -2.55
C LEU A 221 10.71 16.92 -3.29
N ASN A 222 10.60 15.61 -3.51
CA ASN A 222 11.64 14.83 -4.18
C ASN A 222 11.58 14.93 -5.71
N TYR A 223 10.49 15.49 -6.26
CA TYR A 223 10.25 15.70 -7.69
C TYR A 223 10.20 17.18 -8.06
#